data_AF-A0A6J7VK73-F1
#
_entry.id   AF-A0A6J7VK73-F1
#
_cell.length_a   1.000
_cell.length_b   1.000
_cell.length_c   1.000
_cell.angle_alpha   90.00
_cell.angle_beta   90.00
_cell.angle_gamma   90.00
#
_symmetry.space_group_name_H-M   'P 1'
#
loop_
_entity.id
_entity.type
_entity.pdbx_description
1 polymer ?
#
loop_
_entity_poly.entity_id
_entity_poly.type
_entity_poly.pdbx_seq_one_letter_code
_entity_poly.pdbx_strand_id
1 'polypeptide(L)'
;MVEKGLTPFFFNPLKSRLLQVFVVVHLAFALFLGEIFAFAPDEGGYLGIFNELYSRHFSLVGHLGWVGTTPTTYLQVIYLPAKVLTLLGIPSYLALRILAVTLSTIAIYLLVCIAKDQGSNERFFYRALFAVLVIPTPFLWMTLSLREEFLYLGFAAFVTGLYLLHGKSVRTALTLLTLGSFLVCYTKGYLFVLILFAVIALMVIRTLFDRGFERTHKYIVLAICLPLLFAPATTKSLVLGVKGQFSAGNLVSSIDKPGVISSTDASTTTDALADAVKKNPGALFSKLALKTKLVTTPTTTPTEVVAPTPLSPTTGTDRLSLQPGHIRQPLTLIASSARFLFLPSPFIDNGSKFQNIGSFEEFIWWGLYILLGFMIFKLIRSRRKVDDLFIWASTFSIFFIIFSAVTEINVGTALRHRSILLIPILAMILSAQEPSEEV
;
A
#
# COMPACT_ATOMS: atom_id res chain seq x y z
N MET A 1 -39.46 -22.97 12.85
CA MET A 1 -38.32 -22.03 12.69
C MET A 1 -37.06 -22.81 12.95
N VAL A 2 -36.44 -23.33 11.89
CA VAL A 2 -35.16 -24.03 11.97
C VAL A 2 -34.10 -22.94 12.12
N GLU A 3 -33.36 -22.95 13.24
CA GLU A 3 -32.09 -22.23 13.34
C GLU A 3 -31.22 -22.67 12.15
N LYS A 4 -31.12 -21.83 11.12
CA LYS A 4 -30.01 -21.95 10.15
C LYS A 4 -28.75 -21.83 11.00
N GLY A 5 -28.07 -22.95 11.25
CA GLY A 5 -26.84 -22.97 12.03
C GLY A 5 -25.90 -21.90 11.48
N LEU A 6 -25.54 -20.92 12.31
CA LEU A 6 -24.63 -19.85 11.90
C LEU A 6 -23.33 -20.51 11.46
N THR A 7 -23.08 -20.52 10.16
CA THR A 7 -21.76 -20.84 9.63
C THR A 7 -20.77 -19.83 10.23
N PRO A 8 -19.66 -20.28 10.82
CA PRO A 8 -18.70 -19.37 11.41
C PRO A 8 -18.14 -18.43 10.33
N PHE A 9 -18.13 -17.13 10.61
CA PHE A 9 -17.58 -16.11 9.69
C PHE A 9 -16.14 -16.43 9.28
N PHE A 10 -15.35 -16.93 10.23
CA PHE A 10 -13.99 -17.40 9.98
C PHE A 10 -14.02 -18.88 9.58
N PHE A 11 -13.48 -19.17 8.39
CA PHE A 11 -13.28 -20.52 7.91
C PHE A 11 -11.82 -20.94 8.06
N ASN A 12 -11.53 -22.24 8.02
CA ASN A 12 -10.14 -22.70 8.10
C ASN A 12 -9.33 -22.19 6.88
N PRO A 13 -8.35 -21.27 7.05
CA PRO A 13 -7.60 -20.69 5.94
C PRO A 13 -6.79 -21.74 5.17
N LEU A 14 -6.39 -22.83 5.85
CA LEU A 14 -5.65 -23.94 5.23
C LEU A 14 -6.48 -24.72 4.21
N LYS A 15 -7.80 -24.55 4.15
CA LYS A 15 -8.64 -25.16 3.10
C LYS A 15 -8.74 -24.30 1.83
N SER A 16 -8.28 -23.05 1.86
CA SER A 16 -8.35 -22.15 0.71
C SER A 16 -7.19 -22.38 -0.26
N ARG A 17 -7.48 -22.95 -1.44
CA ARG A 17 -6.49 -23.12 -2.51
C ARG A 17 -5.85 -21.79 -2.93
N LEU A 18 -6.63 -20.71 -2.96
CA LEU A 18 -6.13 -19.38 -3.29
C LEU A 18 -5.02 -18.94 -2.32
N LEU A 19 -5.26 -19.08 -1.01
CA LEU A 19 -4.29 -18.67 0.02
C LEU A 19 -3.05 -19.58 0.00
N GLN A 20 -3.22 -20.89 -0.21
CA GLN A 20 -2.10 -21.80 -0.36
C GLN A 20 -1.21 -21.43 -1.55
N VAL A 21 -1.80 -21.21 -2.73
CA VAL A 21 -1.06 -20.82 -3.94
C VAL A 21 -0.38 -19.47 -3.72
N PHE A 22 -1.06 -18.50 -3.13
CA PHE A 22 -0.49 -17.19 -2.79
C PHE A 22 0.77 -17.33 -1.93
N VAL A 23 0.67 -18.04 -0.80
CA VAL A 23 1.79 -18.26 0.12
C VAL A 23 2.95 -18.97 -0.58
N VAL A 24 2.68 -20.06 -1.30
CA VAL A 24 3.73 -20.82 -1.98
C VAL A 24 4.45 -19.97 -3.03
N VAL A 25 3.71 -19.24 -3.87
CA VAL A 25 4.28 -18.39 -4.92
C VAL A 25 5.12 -17.26 -4.32
N HIS A 26 4.61 -16.56 -3.30
CA HIS A 26 5.32 -15.44 -2.70
C HIS A 26 6.55 -15.89 -1.89
N LEU A 27 6.47 -17.01 -1.16
CA LEU A 27 7.63 -17.56 -0.47
C LEU A 27 8.69 -18.07 -1.46
N ALA A 28 8.28 -18.73 -2.54
CA ALA A 28 9.20 -19.14 -3.60
C ALA A 28 9.88 -17.92 -4.24
N PHE A 29 9.13 -16.84 -4.49
CA PHE A 29 9.70 -15.59 -4.99
C PHE A 29 10.67 -14.95 -3.99
N ALA A 30 10.32 -14.87 -2.71
CA ALA A 30 11.19 -14.32 -1.66
C ALA A 30 12.52 -15.07 -1.55
N LEU A 31 12.48 -16.41 -1.65
CA LEU A 31 13.66 -17.28 -1.67
C LEU A 31 14.47 -17.11 -2.96
N PHE A 32 13.80 -17.05 -4.11
CA PHE A 32 14.42 -16.87 -5.41
C PHE A 32 15.19 -15.54 -5.50
N LEU A 33 14.62 -14.47 -4.95
CA LEU A 33 15.20 -13.14 -4.97
C LEU A 33 16.45 -13.02 -4.09
N GLY A 34 16.51 -13.72 -2.95
CA GLY A 34 17.64 -13.66 -2.02
C GLY A 34 17.89 -12.25 -1.45
N GLU A 35 19.13 -11.91 -1.12
CA GLU A 35 19.54 -10.61 -0.56
C GLU A 35 19.60 -9.46 -1.60
N ILE A 36 18.65 -9.43 -2.53
CA ILE A 36 18.54 -8.36 -3.53
C ILE A 36 17.48 -7.37 -3.06
N PHE A 37 17.90 -6.13 -2.85
CA PHE A 37 17.06 -5.00 -2.41
C PHE A 37 16.79 -3.98 -3.53
N ALA A 38 17.25 -4.25 -4.76
CA ALA A 38 17.17 -3.28 -5.86
C ALA A 38 15.75 -2.86 -6.22
N PHE A 39 14.77 -3.76 -6.06
CA PHE A 39 13.35 -3.48 -6.32
C PHE A 39 12.69 -2.65 -5.22
N ALA A 40 13.30 -2.59 -4.03
CA ALA A 40 12.79 -1.81 -2.92
C ALA A 40 13.96 -1.34 -2.03
N PRO A 41 14.64 -0.24 -2.41
CA PRO A 41 15.81 0.25 -1.67
C PRO A 41 15.54 0.47 -0.17
N ASP A 42 14.31 0.87 0.17
CA ASP A 42 13.86 1.08 1.55
C ASP A 42 13.91 -0.20 2.41
N GLU A 43 13.80 -1.40 1.80
CA GLU A 43 13.85 -2.68 2.51
C GLU A 43 15.18 -2.84 3.27
N GLY A 44 16.29 -2.31 2.71
CA GLY A 44 17.58 -2.29 3.40
C GLY A 44 17.56 -1.45 4.68
N GLY A 45 16.85 -0.33 4.67
CA GLY A 45 16.66 0.52 5.85
C GLY A 45 15.83 -0.19 6.94
N TYR A 46 14.74 -0.85 6.54
CA TYR A 46 13.92 -1.64 7.46
C TYR A 46 14.67 -2.83 8.06
N LEU A 47 15.49 -3.51 7.26
CA LEU A 47 16.37 -4.57 7.73
C LEU A 47 17.39 -4.07 8.75
N GLY A 48 17.99 -2.90 8.51
CA GLY A 48 18.90 -2.25 9.46
C GLY A 48 18.23 -1.98 10.81
N ILE A 49 17.03 -1.37 10.78
CA ILE A 49 16.22 -1.15 11.98
C ILE A 49 15.93 -2.47 12.69
N PHE A 50 15.46 -3.48 11.98
CA PHE A 50 15.09 -4.78 12.56
C PHE A 50 16.25 -5.48 13.27
N ASN A 51 17.46 -5.41 12.70
CA ASN A 51 18.65 -6.03 13.29
C ASN A 51 19.04 -5.37 14.62
N GLU A 52 18.80 -4.07 14.77
CA GLU A 52 19.17 -3.29 15.97
C GLU A 52 18.02 -3.11 16.96
N LEU A 53 16.77 -3.34 16.54
CA LEU A 53 15.52 -3.02 17.26
C LEU A 53 15.43 -3.59 18.68
N TYR A 54 16.05 -4.76 18.90
CA TYR A 54 16.03 -5.46 20.18
C TYR A 54 17.29 -5.23 21.03
N SER A 55 18.14 -4.29 20.63
CA SER A 55 19.30 -3.85 21.43
C SER A 55 18.89 -2.93 22.58
N ARG A 56 19.67 -2.91 23.67
CA ARG A 56 19.33 -2.18 24.91
C ARG A 56 19.21 -0.66 24.77
N HIS A 57 19.83 -0.06 23.75
CA HIS A 57 19.88 1.38 23.55
C HIS A 57 19.37 1.80 22.16
N PHE A 58 18.48 1.00 21.57
CA PHE A 58 17.92 1.31 20.27
C PHE A 58 17.10 2.61 20.30
N SER A 59 17.43 3.52 19.40
CA SER A 59 16.67 4.74 19.11
C SER A 59 16.36 4.78 17.62
N LEU A 60 15.15 5.21 17.29
CA LEU A 60 14.73 5.38 15.90
C LEU A 60 15.27 6.68 15.26
N VAL A 61 15.96 7.51 16.06
CA VAL A 61 16.53 8.78 15.61
C VAL A 61 17.73 8.49 14.72
N GLY A 62 17.64 8.87 13.44
CA GLY A 62 18.72 8.71 12.46
C GLY A 62 18.53 7.54 11.48
N HIS A 63 17.57 6.64 11.74
CA HIS A 63 17.23 5.57 10.79
C HIS A 63 16.19 6.04 9.77
N LEU A 64 16.48 5.80 8.49
CA LEU A 64 15.53 6.01 7.40
C LEU A 64 14.47 4.88 7.39
N GLY A 65 13.21 5.24 7.15
CA GLY A 65 12.13 4.27 6.87
C GLY A 65 10.92 4.38 7.80
N TRP A 66 11.11 4.55 9.11
CA TRP A 66 10.05 4.78 10.09
C TRP A 66 10.11 6.22 10.62
N VAL A 67 8.96 6.78 11.01
CA VAL A 67 8.94 8.15 11.55
C VAL A 67 9.53 8.10 12.96
N GLY A 68 10.48 8.98 13.30
CA GLY A 68 11.17 9.00 14.60
C GLY A 68 10.26 9.06 15.84
N THR A 69 8.98 9.37 15.66
CA THR A 69 7.94 9.38 16.70
C THR A 69 7.18 8.05 16.85
N THR A 70 7.43 7.05 16.00
CA THR A 70 6.81 5.73 16.11
C THR A 70 7.34 5.06 17.39
N PRO A 71 6.45 4.56 18.28
CA PRO A 71 6.90 3.92 19.51
C PRO A 71 7.76 2.68 19.23
N THR A 72 8.94 2.59 19.84
CA THR A 72 9.83 1.43 19.71
C THR A 72 9.14 0.13 20.13
N THR A 73 8.31 0.19 21.17
CA THR A 73 7.52 -0.96 21.65
C THR A 73 6.54 -1.48 20.60
N TYR A 74 5.93 -0.60 19.82
CA TYR A 74 5.08 -1.00 18.70
C TYR A 74 5.88 -1.78 17.66
N LEU A 75 7.05 -1.27 17.26
CA LEU A 75 7.93 -1.96 16.31
C LEU A 75 8.37 -3.32 16.84
N GLN A 76 8.75 -3.40 18.11
CA GLN A 76 9.16 -4.66 18.75
C GLN A 76 8.05 -5.70 18.75
N VAL A 77 6.79 -5.29 18.90
CA VAL A 77 5.63 -6.20 18.86
C VAL A 77 5.36 -6.67 17.43
N ILE A 78 5.29 -5.77 16.45
CA ILE A 78 4.93 -6.15 15.07
C ILE A 78 6.03 -6.98 14.38
N TYR A 79 7.30 -6.75 14.72
CA TYR A 79 8.43 -7.53 14.19
C TYR A 79 8.76 -8.78 15.01
N LEU A 80 8.09 -8.99 16.15
CA LEU A 80 8.35 -10.14 17.01
C LEU A 80 8.26 -11.48 16.27
N PRO A 81 7.26 -11.73 15.39
CA PRO A 81 7.20 -13.00 14.67
C PRO A 81 8.43 -13.23 13.78
N ALA A 82 8.92 -12.19 13.08
CA ALA A 82 10.15 -12.28 12.30
C ALA A 82 11.36 -12.51 13.22
N LYS A 83 11.41 -11.86 14.39
CA LYS A 83 12.49 -12.07 15.36
C LYS A 83 12.56 -13.51 15.83
N VAL A 84 11.42 -14.14 16.12
CA VAL A 84 11.36 -15.56 16.47
C VAL A 84 11.95 -16.43 15.36
N LEU A 85 11.62 -16.15 14.09
CA LEU A 85 12.21 -16.88 12.96
C LEU A 85 13.73 -16.72 12.87
N THR A 86 14.27 -15.52 13.16
CA THR A 86 15.73 -15.33 13.19
C THR A 86 16.41 -16.10 14.31
N LEU A 87 15.75 -16.27 15.45
CA LEU A 87 16.26 -17.10 16.55
C LEU A 87 16.27 -18.59 16.18
N LEU A 88 15.43 -19.01 15.22
CA LEU A 88 15.44 -20.36 14.64
C LEU A 88 16.46 -20.53 13.51
N GLY A 89 17.30 -19.52 13.25
CA GLY A 89 18.36 -19.57 12.24
C GLY A 89 17.94 -19.11 10.84
N ILE A 90 16.72 -18.59 10.65
CA ILE A 90 16.32 -17.99 9.38
C ILE A 90 17.02 -16.62 9.22
N PRO A 91 17.67 -16.33 8.08
CA PRO A 91 18.30 -15.03 7.85
C PRO A 91 17.31 -13.87 8.02
N SER A 92 17.77 -12.75 8.59
CA SER A 92 16.91 -11.59 8.92
C SER A 92 16.08 -11.08 7.74
N TYR A 93 16.68 -10.96 6.55
CA TYR A 93 15.96 -10.50 5.36
C TYR A 93 14.81 -11.45 4.97
N LEU A 94 15.02 -12.76 5.08
CA LEU A 94 14.03 -13.77 4.74
C LEU A 94 12.94 -13.84 5.80
N ALA A 95 13.31 -13.74 7.09
CA ALA A 95 12.36 -13.69 8.19
C ALA A 95 11.39 -12.51 8.07
N LEU A 96 11.90 -11.35 7.68
CA LEU A 96 11.11 -10.15 7.39
C LEU A 96 10.17 -10.34 6.19
N ARG A 97 10.64 -10.93 5.09
CA ARG A 97 9.78 -11.25 3.94
C ARG A 97 8.72 -12.30 4.27
N ILE A 98 9.03 -13.31 5.08
CA ILE A 98 8.04 -14.28 5.57
C ILE A 98 6.95 -13.57 6.38
N LEU A 99 7.33 -12.61 7.22
CA LEU A 99 6.37 -11.76 7.93
C LEU A 99 5.49 -10.98 6.93
N ALA A 100 6.07 -10.33 5.93
CA ALA A 100 5.32 -9.58 4.92
C ALA A 100 4.30 -10.45 4.16
N VAL A 101 4.71 -11.64 3.71
CA VAL A 101 3.81 -12.62 3.08
C VAL A 101 2.72 -13.06 4.04
N THR A 102 3.04 -13.30 5.31
CA THR A 102 2.06 -13.72 6.33
C THR A 102 1.01 -12.64 6.55
N LEU A 103 1.41 -11.38 6.75
CA LEU A 103 0.50 -10.26 6.97
C LEU A 103 -0.40 -10.02 5.75
N SER A 104 0.17 -10.08 4.54
CA SER A 104 -0.56 -9.97 3.28
C SER A 104 -1.57 -11.11 3.10
N THR A 105 -1.18 -12.34 3.49
CA THR A 105 -2.08 -13.50 3.47
C THR A 105 -3.26 -13.31 4.41
N ILE A 106 -3.03 -12.77 5.62
CA ILE A 106 -4.09 -12.45 6.57
C ILE A 106 -5.02 -11.37 6.00
N ALA A 107 -4.47 -10.33 5.36
CA ALA A 107 -5.26 -9.28 4.72
C ALA A 107 -6.20 -9.85 3.63
N ILE A 108 -5.68 -10.72 2.76
CA ILE A 108 -6.47 -11.39 1.71
C ILE A 108 -7.52 -12.32 2.34
N TYR A 109 -7.14 -13.09 3.36
CA TYR A 109 -8.05 -13.99 4.06
C TYR A 109 -9.26 -13.24 4.63
N LEU A 110 -9.03 -12.10 5.27
CA LEU A 110 -10.10 -11.27 5.82
C LEU A 110 -11.10 -10.80 4.75
N LEU A 111 -10.60 -10.36 3.58
CA LEU A 111 -11.46 -9.99 2.46
C LEU A 111 -12.23 -11.18 1.88
N VAL A 112 -11.61 -12.36 1.81
CA VAL A 112 -12.26 -13.58 1.36
C VAL A 112 -13.35 -14.03 2.34
N CYS A 113 -13.18 -13.82 3.65
CA CYS A 113 -14.24 -14.09 4.64
C CYS A 113 -15.48 -13.21 4.39
N ILE A 114 -15.29 -11.92 4.07
CA ILE A 114 -16.41 -11.04 3.70
C ILE A 114 -17.11 -11.58 2.44
N ALA A 115 -16.34 -11.92 1.41
CA ALA A 115 -16.87 -12.42 0.13
C ALA A 115 -17.72 -13.68 0.30
N LYS A 116 -17.23 -14.65 1.09
CA LYS A 116 -17.93 -15.91 1.34
C LYS A 116 -19.20 -15.72 2.15
N ASP A 117 -19.15 -14.84 3.15
CA ASP A 117 -20.31 -14.61 3.99
C ASP A 117 -21.42 -13.88 3.25
N GLN A 118 -21.09 -12.91 2.39
CA GLN A 118 -22.10 -12.19 1.58
C GLN A 118 -22.90 -13.13 0.66
N GLY A 119 -22.39 -14.33 0.35
CA GLY A 119 -23.06 -15.32 -0.50
C GLY A 119 -23.29 -14.84 -1.94
N SER A 120 -22.85 -13.63 -2.29
CA SER A 120 -22.91 -13.04 -3.63
C SER A 120 -21.97 -13.76 -4.58
N ASN A 121 -21.87 -13.31 -5.84
CA ASN A 121 -21.04 -13.93 -6.89
C ASN A 121 -19.55 -13.98 -6.51
N GLU A 122 -19.17 -14.94 -5.68
CA GLU A 122 -17.83 -15.15 -5.17
C GLU A 122 -16.86 -15.22 -6.35
N ARG A 123 -17.24 -15.92 -7.42
CA ARG A 123 -16.42 -16.06 -8.63
C ARG A 123 -16.00 -14.71 -9.20
N PHE A 124 -16.87 -13.70 -9.20
CA PHE A 124 -16.53 -12.36 -9.67
C PHE A 124 -15.55 -11.66 -8.72
N PHE A 125 -15.76 -11.73 -7.41
CA PHE A 125 -14.80 -11.19 -6.43
C PHE A 125 -13.43 -11.87 -6.57
N TYR A 126 -13.38 -13.19 -6.64
CA TYR A 126 -12.14 -13.95 -6.76
C TYR A 126 -11.41 -13.63 -8.08
N ARG A 127 -12.12 -13.35 -9.17
CA ARG A 127 -11.51 -12.88 -10.43
C ARG A 127 -10.87 -11.49 -10.27
N ALA A 128 -11.58 -10.54 -9.65
CA ALA A 128 -11.05 -9.21 -9.38
C ALA A 128 -9.85 -9.26 -8.43
N LEU A 129 -9.95 -10.05 -7.36
CA LEU A 129 -8.86 -10.32 -6.43
C LEU A 129 -7.66 -10.94 -7.14
N PHE A 130 -7.86 -11.97 -7.97
CA PHE A 130 -6.78 -12.57 -8.74
C PHE A 130 -6.11 -11.56 -9.68
N ALA A 131 -6.89 -10.75 -10.41
CA ALA A 131 -6.37 -9.70 -11.30
C ALA A 131 -5.48 -8.71 -10.54
N VAL A 132 -5.89 -8.34 -9.33
CA VAL A 132 -5.12 -7.47 -8.43
C VAL A 132 -3.83 -8.13 -7.93
N LEU A 133 -3.88 -9.42 -7.57
CA LEU A 133 -2.72 -10.14 -7.01
C LEU A 133 -1.62 -10.42 -8.05
N VAL A 134 -1.93 -10.34 -9.34
CA VAL A 134 -0.95 -10.52 -10.43
C VAL A 134 -0.36 -9.20 -10.93
N ILE A 135 -0.84 -8.04 -10.43
CA ILE A 135 -0.22 -6.74 -10.72
C ILE A 135 1.19 -6.75 -10.13
N PRO A 136 2.26 -6.53 -10.92
CA PRO A 136 3.64 -6.60 -10.45
C PRO A 136 3.94 -5.76 -9.21
N THR A 137 3.46 -4.53 -9.16
CA THR A 137 3.71 -3.61 -8.04
C THR A 137 3.10 -4.11 -6.72
N PRO A 138 1.77 -4.36 -6.59
CA PRO A 138 1.20 -5.04 -5.41
C PRO A 138 1.85 -6.38 -5.07
N PHE A 139 2.18 -7.21 -6.08
CA PHE A 139 2.85 -8.49 -5.86
C PHE A 139 4.20 -8.31 -5.14
N LEU A 140 5.02 -7.35 -5.58
CA LEU A 140 6.28 -7.04 -4.93
C LEU A 140 6.06 -6.52 -3.51
N TRP A 141 5.13 -5.60 -3.31
CA TRP A 141 4.86 -5.01 -1.98
C TRP A 141 4.20 -5.98 -0.99
N MET A 142 3.58 -7.05 -1.46
CA MET A 142 3.07 -8.13 -0.61
C MET A 142 4.15 -9.17 -0.26
N THR A 143 5.31 -9.12 -0.92
CA THR A 143 6.41 -10.08 -0.74
C THR A 143 7.65 -9.47 -0.06
N LEU A 144 8.01 -8.24 -0.42
CA LEU A 144 9.14 -7.51 0.15
C LEU A 144 8.76 -6.91 1.51
N SER A 145 9.73 -6.79 2.41
CA SER A 145 9.48 -6.25 3.75
C SER A 145 9.48 -4.73 3.75
N LEU A 146 8.31 -4.13 3.54
CA LEU A 146 8.14 -2.68 3.51
C LEU A 146 7.18 -2.22 4.63
N ARG A 147 6.49 -1.10 4.40
CA ARG A 147 5.41 -0.68 5.30
C ARG A 147 4.04 -1.10 4.78
N GLU A 148 3.96 -1.41 3.49
CA GLU A 148 2.74 -1.67 2.76
C GLU A 148 2.02 -2.92 3.26
N GLU A 149 2.72 -3.97 3.70
CA GLU A 149 2.11 -5.17 4.28
C GLU A 149 1.31 -4.86 5.56
N PHE A 150 1.81 -3.97 6.41
CA PHE A 150 1.12 -3.54 7.63
C PHE A 150 -0.11 -2.69 7.29
N LEU A 151 -0.01 -1.89 6.22
CA LEU A 151 -1.13 -1.09 5.71
C LEU A 151 -2.21 -1.99 5.11
N TYR A 152 -1.85 -2.98 4.29
CA TYR A 152 -2.82 -3.93 3.72
C TYR A 152 -3.58 -4.67 4.81
N LEU A 153 -2.87 -5.20 5.81
CA LEU A 153 -3.52 -5.81 6.97
C LEU A 153 -4.37 -4.80 7.74
N GLY A 154 -3.86 -3.59 7.97
CA GLY A 154 -4.57 -2.53 8.68
C GLY A 154 -5.90 -2.16 8.02
N PHE A 155 -5.88 -1.92 6.70
CA PHE A 155 -7.08 -1.63 5.92
C PHE A 155 -8.03 -2.83 5.86
N ALA A 156 -7.53 -4.04 5.63
CA ALA A 156 -8.38 -5.24 5.57
C ALA A 156 -9.06 -5.53 6.92
N ALA A 157 -8.34 -5.37 8.03
CA ALA A 157 -8.89 -5.47 9.38
C ALA A 157 -9.95 -4.40 9.63
N PHE A 158 -9.68 -3.15 9.24
CA PHE A 158 -10.64 -2.05 9.39
C PHE A 158 -11.94 -2.31 8.60
N VAL A 159 -11.81 -2.67 7.32
CA VAL A 159 -12.93 -3.05 6.43
C VAL A 159 -13.74 -4.20 7.00
N THR A 160 -13.07 -5.26 7.45
CA THR A 160 -13.75 -6.43 8.03
C THR A 160 -14.45 -6.08 9.33
N GLY A 161 -13.82 -5.23 10.14
CA GLY A 161 -14.41 -4.71 11.37
C GLY A 161 -15.69 -3.91 11.11
N LEU A 162 -15.69 -3.01 10.11
CA LEU A 162 -16.89 -2.29 9.68
C LEU A 162 -17.99 -3.25 9.23
N TYR A 163 -17.65 -4.24 8.40
CA TYR A 163 -18.60 -5.23 7.90
C TYR A 163 -19.25 -6.05 9.02
N LEU A 164 -18.48 -6.48 10.02
CA LEU A 164 -18.99 -7.27 11.15
C LEU A 164 -19.82 -6.46 12.16
N LEU A 165 -19.73 -5.14 12.12
CA LEU A 165 -20.44 -4.25 13.05
C LEU A 165 -21.97 -4.32 12.85
N HIS A 166 -22.43 -4.71 11.66
CA HIS A 166 -23.84 -4.90 11.32
C HIS A 166 -24.41 -6.24 11.78
N GLY A 167 -24.34 -6.50 13.09
CA GLY A 167 -25.14 -7.56 13.74
C GLY A 167 -24.52 -8.95 13.76
N LYS A 168 -23.24 -9.11 13.39
CA LYS A 168 -22.56 -10.42 13.41
C LYS A 168 -21.81 -10.68 14.70
N SER A 169 -20.80 -9.85 14.97
CA SER A 169 -20.00 -9.96 16.19
C SER A 169 -19.37 -8.62 16.52
N VAL A 170 -20.02 -7.87 17.42
CA VAL A 170 -19.54 -6.55 17.85
C VAL A 170 -18.16 -6.64 18.51
N ARG A 171 -17.89 -7.71 19.26
CA ARG A 171 -16.57 -7.91 19.91
C ARG A 171 -15.47 -8.07 18.86
N THR A 172 -15.66 -8.98 17.91
CA THR A 172 -14.71 -9.19 16.82
C THR A 172 -14.56 -7.95 15.94
N ALA A 173 -15.68 -7.27 15.64
CA ALA A 173 -15.69 -6.02 14.90
C ALA A 173 -14.81 -4.96 15.60
N LEU A 174 -15.01 -4.75 16.90
CA LEU A 174 -14.25 -3.79 17.68
C LEU A 174 -12.75 -4.14 17.72
N THR A 175 -12.40 -5.41 17.90
CA THR A 175 -11.01 -5.87 17.89
C THR A 175 -10.35 -5.58 16.54
N LEU A 176 -11.01 -5.90 15.43
CA LEU A 176 -10.46 -5.69 14.09
C LEU A 176 -10.38 -4.21 13.70
N LEU A 177 -11.40 -3.40 14.04
CA LEU A 177 -11.37 -1.95 13.85
C LEU A 177 -10.22 -1.31 14.63
N THR A 178 -10.03 -1.74 15.87
CA THR A 178 -8.96 -1.23 16.74
C THR A 178 -7.60 -1.62 16.18
N LEU A 179 -7.39 -2.92 15.87
CA LEU A 179 -6.16 -3.42 15.28
C LEU A 179 -5.82 -2.67 13.98
N GLY A 180 -6.80 -2.53 13.08
CA GLY A 180 -6.63 -1.78 11.83
C GLY A 180 -6.23 -0.33 12.07
N SER A 181 -6.89 0.34 13.02
CA SER A 181 -6.59 1.72 13.40
C SER A 181 -5.17 1.88 13.96
N PHE A 182 -4.73 0.96 14.83
CA PHE A 182 -3.36 0.96 15.37
C PHE A 182 -2.31 0.76 14.28
N LEU A 183 -2.50 -0.24 13.42
CA LEU A 183 -1.56 -0.54 12.34
C LEU A 183 -1.40 0.67 11.41
N VAL A 184 -2.50 1.30 10.98
CA VAL A 184 -2.41 2.43 10.06
C VAL A 184 -1.82 3.67 10.75
N CYS A 185 -2.26 3.97 11.98
CA CYS A 185 -1.79 5.14 12.75
C CYS A 185 -0.27 5.15 12.93
N TYR A 186 0.31 4.02 13.36
CA TYR A 186 1.74 3.95 13.65
C TYR A 186 2.62 3.64 12.44
N THR A 187 2.02 3.20 11.32
CA THR A 187 2.75 2.93 10.07
C THR A 187 2.87 4.15 9.17
N LYS A 188 1.75 4.81 8.87
CA LYS A 188 1.70 6.05 8.08
C LYS A 188 0.59 6.95 8.60
N GLY A 189 0.95 7.88 9.47
CA GLY A 189 0.00 8.74 10.17
C GLY A 189 -0.96 9.56 9.28
N TYR A 190 -0.51 10.03 8.11
CA TYR A 190 -1.41 10.76 7.20
C TYR A 190 -2.55 9.87 6.68
N LEU A 191 -2.31 8.57 6.42
CA LEU A 191 -3.35 7.63 6.02
C LEU A 191 -4.39 7.44 7.11
N PHE A 192 -3.95 7.43 8.37
CA PHE A 192 -4.85 7.35 9.51
C PHE A 192 -5.76 8.59 9.61
N VAL A 193 -5.22 9.78 9.31
CA VAL A 193 -6.03 11.01 9.22
C VAL A 193 -7.08 10.90 8.10
N LEU A 194 -6.73 10.32 6.95
CA LEU A 194 -7.70 10.07 5.87
C LEU A 194 -8.78 9.06 6.28
N ILE A 195 -8.43 8.02 7.04
CA ILE A 195 -9.42 7.10 7.64
C ILE A 195 -10.37 7.86 8.56
N LEU A 196 -9.85 8.76 9.41
CA LEU A 196 -10.67 9.59 10.31
C LEU A 196 -11.68 10.43 9.51
N PHE A 197 -11.25 11.09 8.44
CA PHE A 197 -12.15 11.85 7.57
C PHE A 197 -13.19 10.98 6.88
N ALA A 198 -12.79 9.82 6.35
CA ALA A 198 -13.72 8.87 5.72
C ALA A 198 -14.76 8.34 6.72
N VAL A 199 -14.36 8.11 7.96
CA VAL A 199 -15.26 7.69 9.04
C VAL A 199 -16.22 8.81 9.42
N ILE A 200 -15.74 10.04 9.60
CA ILE A 200 -16.61 11.18 9.89
C ILE A 200 -17.64 11.34 8.77
N ALA A 201 -17.21 11.24 7.51
CA ALA A 201 -18.11 11.29 6.36
C ALA A 201 -19.14 10.15 6.39
N LEU A 202 -18.72 8.90 6.64
CA LEU A 202 -19.62 7.77 6.82
C LEU A 202 -20.66 8.04 7.92
N MET A 203 -20.21 8.53 9.09
CA MET A 203 -21.07 8.82 10.23
C MET A 203 -22.10 9.89 9.87
N VAL A 204 -21.68 11.01 9.27
CA VAL A 204 -22.57 12.10 8.87
C VAL A 204 -23.59 11.63 7.84
N ILE A 205 -23.14 10.94 6.78
CA ILE A 205 -24.02 10.40 5.75
C ILE A 205 -25.05 9.46 6.40
N ARG A 206 -24.63 8.55 7.27
CA ARG A 206 -25.55 7.64 7.93
C ARG A 206 -26.50 8.32 8.89
N THR A 207 -26.08 9.29 9.69
CA THR A 207 -27.01 10.04 10.56
C THR A 207 -28.09 10.76 9.74
N LEU A 208 -27.73 11.28 8.56
CA LEU A 208 -28.68 11.98 7.68
C LEU A 208 -29.68 11.03 7.00
N PHE A 209 -29.26 9.81 6.65
CA PHE A 209 -30.07 8.87 5.86
C PHE A 209 -30.62 7.66 6.63
N ASP A 210 -30.13 7.37 7.84
CA ASP A 210 -30.49 6.20 8.65
C ASP A 210 -30.33 6.46 10.16
N ARG A 211 -31.46 6.70 10.85
CA ARG A 211 -31.49 6.97 12.30
C ARG A 211 -31.05 5.79 13.19
N GLY A 212 -30.96 4.57 12.66
CA GLY A 212 -30.55 3.38 13.44
C GLY A 212 -29.04 3.29 13.69
N PHE A 213 -28.24 4.01 12.91
CA PHE A 213 -26.78 3.92 12.92
C PHE A 213 -26.12 4.65 14.10
N GLU A 214 -26.87 5.43 14.87
CA GLU A 214 -26.34 6.15 16.04
C GLU A 214 -25.76 5.23 17.11
N ARG A 215 -26.27 3.99 17.20
CA ARG A 215 -25.79 3.00 18.19
C ARG A 215 -24.42 2.41 17.83
N THR A 216 -24.06 2.36 16.55
CA THR A 216 -22.79 1.80 16.07
C THR A 216 -21.66 2.84 16.08
N HIS A 217 -22.00 4.13 15.96
CA HIS A 217 -21.06 5.26 16.05
C HIS A 217 -20.09 5.18 17.23
N LYS A 218 -20.60 4.90 18.43
CA LYS A 218 -19.77 4.84 19.65
C LYS A 218 -18.65 3.80 19.56
N TYR A 219 -18.89 2.67 18.88
CA TYR A 219 -17.88 1.62 18.72
C TYR A 219 -16.81 2.02 17.71
N ILE A 220 -17.22 2.65 16.61
CA ILE A 220 -16.29 3.17 15.59
C ILE A 220 -15.41 4.26 16.19
N VAL A 221 -16.01 5.22 16.90
CA VAL A 221 -15.28 6.30 17.58
C VAL A 221 -14.30 5.73 18.62
N LEU A 222 -14.74 4.78 19.44
CA LEU A 222 -13.88 4.14 20.42
C LEU A 222 -12.66 3.46 19.76
N ALA A 223 -12.87 2.70 18.69
CA ALA A 223 -11.82 1.98 17.98
C ALA A 223 -10.76 2.91 17.38
N ILE A 224 -11.20 4.05 16.82
CA ILE A 224 -10.31 5.01 16.14
C ILE A 224 -9.60 5.91 17.15
N CYS A 225 -10.25 6.25 18.27
CA CYS A 225 -9.61 7.07 19.30
C CYS A 225 -8.58 6.28 20.12
N LEU A 226 -8.69 4.95 20.22
CA LEU A 226 -7.81 4.13 21.05
C LEU A 226 -6.31 4.32 20.72
N PRO A 227 -5.85 4.26 19.46
CA PRO A 227 -4.45 4.53 19.12
C PRO A 227 -3.95 5.88 19.64
N LEU A 228 -4.78 6.92 19.59
CA LEU A 228 -4.42 8.27 20.05
C LEU A 228 -4.30 8.37 21.56
N LEU A 229 -5.07 7.56 22.30
CA LEU A 229 -5.00 7.48 23.76
C LEU A 229 -3.76 6.75 24.24
N PHE A 230 -3.33 5.71 23.51
CA PHE A 230 -2.17 4.90 23.89
C PHE A 230 -0.82 5.57 23.60
N ALA A 231 -0.75 6.47 22.61
CA ALA A 231 0.45 7.29 22.37
C ALA A 231 0.07 8.75 22.05
N PRO A 232 -0.15 9.59 23.07
CA PRO A 232 -0.50 11.00 22.87
C PRO A 232 0.58 11.80 22.12
N ALA A 233 1.84 11.37 22.21
CA ALA A 233 2.95 11.94 21.45
C ALA A 233 2.76 11.78 19.93
N THR A 234 2.06 10.73 19.49
CA THR A 234 1.72 10.49 18.10
C THR A 234 0.79 11.57 17.56
N THR A 235 -0.06 12.20 18.38
CA THR A 235 -0.91 13.33 17.95
C THR A 235 -0.10 14.52 17.46
N LYS A 236 1.00 14.86 18.15
CA LYS A 236 1.92 15.92 17.68
C LYS A 236 2.59 15.52 16.37
N SER A 237 2.99 14.26 16.25
CA SER A 237 3.56 13.70 15.01
C SER A 237 2.56 13.70 13.84
N LEU A 238 1.29 13.41 14.09
CA LEU A 238 0.24 13.46 13.08
C LEU A 238 0.11 14.88 12.52
N VAL A 239 0.07 15.88 13.40
CA VAL A 239 0.01 17.29 12.99
C VAL A 239 1.28 17.71 12.23
N LEU A 240 2.46 17.32 12.71
CA LEU A 240 3.74 17.63 12.05
C LEU A 240 3.89 16.92 10.71
N GLY A 241 3.50 15.66 10.60
CA GLY A 241 3.56 14.87 9.37
C GLY A 241 2.60 15.40 8.31
N VAL A 242 1.39 15.80 8.71
CA VAL A 242 0.43 16.47 7.82
C VAL A 242 0.97 17.82 7.37
N LYS A 243 1.50 18.65 8.29
CA LYS A 243 2.11 19.95 7.94
C LYS A 243 3.32 19.78 7.02
N GLY A 244 4.20 18.81 7.28
CA GLY A 244 5.38 18.55 6.45
C GLY A 244 5.01 18.16 5.02
N GLN A 245 3.98 17.33 4.85
CA GLN A 245 3.47 16.94 3.53
C GLN A 245 2.85 18.13 2.77
N PHE A 246 2.09 19.00 3.44
CA PHE A 246 1.54 20.21 2.81
C PHE A 246 2.60 21.30 2.55
N SER A 247 3.62 21.42 3.40
CA SER A 247 4.72 22.37 3.20
C SER A 247 5.66 21.95 2.07
N ALA A 248 5.87 20.64 1.86
CA ALA A 248 6.61 20.14 0.70
C ALA A 248 5.92 20.50 -0.63
N GLY A 249 4.57 20.50 -0.67
CA GLY A 249 3.80 20.98 -1.82
C GLY A 249 3.94 22.48 -2.10
N ASN A 250 4.19 23.30 -1.06
CA ASN A 250 4.37 24.76 -1.20
C ASN A 250 5.82 25.19 -1.48
N LEU A 251 6.83 24.40 -1.09
CA LEU A 251 8.24 24.73 -1.37
C LEU A 251 8.60 24.53 -2.85
N VAL A 252 7.83 23.73 -3.57
CA VAL A 252 8.08 23.42 -4.99
C VAL A 252 7.46 24.46 -5.93
N SER A 253 6.45 25.23 -5.49
CA SER A 253 5.94 26.36 -6.28
C SER A 253 6.92 27.54 -6.41
N SER A 254 8.06 27.49 -5.71
CA SER A 254 9.16 28.46 -5.85
C SER A 254 10.31 27.99 -6.76
N ILE A 255 10.22 26.78 -7.33
CA ILE A 255 11.20 26.27 -8.31
C ILE A 255 10.61 26.39 -9.71
N ASP A 256 10.33 27.62 -10.12
CA ASP A 256 9.93 27.99 -11.49
C ASP A 256 11.15 28.43 -12.32
N LYS A 257 12.34 27.91 -11.97
CA LYS A 257 13.57 28.07 -12.73
C LYS A 257 14.09 26.69 -13.13
N PRO A 258 14.51 26.47 -14.39
CA PRO A 258 15.19 25.25 -14.79
C PRO A 258 16.59 25.24 -14.17
N GLY A 259 16.63 24.90 -12.89
CA GLY A 259 17.84 24.72 -12.10
C GLY A 259 18.11 23.23 -12.01
N VAL A 260 19.22 22.83 -12.62
CA VAL A 260 19.85 21.50 -12.53
C VAL A 260 19.65 20.90 -11.13
N ILE A 261 18.81 19.87 -11.04
CA ILE A 261 18.79 18.98 -9.87
C ILE A 261 20.16 18.31 -9.85
N SER A 262 20.99 18.63 -8.84
CA SER A 262 22.31 18.03 -8.69
C SER A 262 22.18 16.50 -8.61
N SER A 263 22.87 15.84 -9.53
CA SER A 263 22.75 14.43 -9.87
C SER A 263 23.49 13.49 -8.91
N THR A 264 23.34 13.66 -7.59
CA THR A 264 24.13 12.88 -6.62
C THR A 264 23.42 11.72 -5.93
N ASP A 265 22.09 11.59 -6.04
CA ASP A 265 21.33 10.53 -5.34
C ASP A 265 20.55 9.56 -6.23
N ALA A 266 20.79 9.58 -7.55
CA ALA A 266 20.03 8.76 -8.49
C ALA A 266 20.86 7.60 -9.05
N SER A 267 21.17 6.60 -8.22
CA SER A 267 21.37 5.25 -8.78
C SER A 267 20.07 4.88 -9.50
N THR A 268 20.13 4.63 -10.80
CA THR A 268 18.94 4.12 -11.49
C THR A 268 18.64 2.73 -10.91
N THR A 269 17.38 2.29 -10.83
CA THR A 269 17.03 0.92 -10.38
C THR A 269 17.82 -0.15 -11.14
N THR A 270 18.22 0.14 -12.38
CA THR A 270 19.16 -0.64 -13.20
C THR A 270 20.56 -0.71 -12.60
N ASP A 271 21.14 0.39 -12.15
CA ASP A 271 22.47 0.42 -11.51
C ASP A 271 22.43 -0.30 -10.16
N ALA A 272 21.40 -0.02 -9.34
CA ALA A 272 21.18 -0.70 -8.07
C ALA A 272 20.99 -2.22 -8.25
N LEU A 273 20.32 -2.65 -9.32
CA LEU A 273 20.18 -4.06 -9.67
C LEU A 273 21.50 -4.66 -10.13
N ALA A 274 22.28 -3.94 -10.94
CA ALA A 274 23.60 -4.39 -11.39
C ALA A 274 24.55 -4.61 -10.21
N ASP A 275 24.57 -3.65 -9.29
CA ASP A 275 25.37 -3.73 -8.06
C ASP A 275 24.89 -4.85 -7.14
N ALA A 276 23.57 -5.03 -6.98
CA ALA A 276 23.02 -6.11 -6.16
C ALA A 276 23.36 -7.51 -6.73
N VAL A 277 23.28 -7.67 -8.06
CA VAL A 277 23.67 -8.92 -8.75
C VAL A 277 25.16 -9.20 -8.58
N LYS A 278 26.01 -8.16 -8.67
CA LYS A 278 27.46 -8.27 -8.44
C LYS A 278 27.79 -8.62 -6.99
N LYS A 279 27.09 -8.02 -6.03
CA LYS A 279 27.32 -8.25 -4.59
C LYS A 279 26.88 -9.67 -4.17
N ASN A 280 25.86 -10.22 -4.84
CA ASN A 280 25.27 -11.52 -4.50
C ASN A 280 25.22 -12.49 -5.69
N PRO A 281 26.37 -12.92 -6.25
CA PRO A 281 26.42 -13.77 -7.45
C PRO A 281 25.85 -15.18 -7.22
N GLY A 282 25.81 -15.63 -5.96
CA GLY A 282 25.30 -16.95 -5.57
C GLY A 282 23.76 -17.07 -5.60
N ALA A 283 23.03 -15.96 -5.54
CA ALA A 283 21.56 -15.96 -5.52
C ALA A 283 20.98 -16.51 -6.83
N LEU A 284 19.84 -17.20 -6.75
CA LEU A 284 19.17 -17.80 -7.92
C LEU A 284 18.77 -16.72 -8.94
N PHE A 285 18.23 -15.59 -8.47
CA PHE A 285 17.93 -14.44 -9.31
C PHE A 285 19.18 -13.91 -10.02
N SER A 286 20.30 -13.72 -9.31
CA SER A 286 21.55 -13.22 -9.90
C SER A 286 22.06 -14.13 -11.02
N LYS A 287 22.01 -15.45 -10.82
CA LYS A 287 22.39 -16.44 -11.85
C LYS A 287 21.50 -16.32 -13.09
N LEU A 288 20.19 -16.11 -12.91
CA LEU A 288 19.27 -15.93 -14.03
C LEU A 288 19.51 -14.60 -14.74
N ALA A 289 19.63 -13.50 -13.99
CA ALA A 289 19.81 -12.15 -14.52
C ALA A 289 21.10 -12.01 -15.36
N LEU A 290 22.19 -12.65 -14.92
CA LEU A 290 23.44 -12.72 -15.69
C LEU A 290 23.28 -13.55 -16.97
N LYS A 291 22.59 -14.69 -16.89
CA LYS A 291 22.34 -15.58 -18.04
C LYS A 291 21.45 -14.94 -19.11
N THR A 292 20.47 -14.15 -18.69
CA THR A 292 19.52 -13.46 -19.59
C THR A 292 20.04 -12.11 -20.09
N LYS A 293 21.26 -11.69 -19.69
CA LYS A 293 21.82 -10.35 -19.96
C LYS A 293 20.90 -9.20 -19.53
N LEU A 294 20.06 -9.45 -18.51
CA LEU A 294 19.17 -8.45 -17.91
C LEU A 294 19.99 -7.34 -17.23
N VAL A 295 21.21 -7.67 -16.80
CA VAL A 295 22.26 -6.75 -16.38
C VAL A 295 23.44 -6.94 -17.31
N THR A 296 23.82 -5.88 -18.04
CA THR A 296 25.12 -5.84 -18.73
C THR A 296 26.19 -5.46 -17.73
N THR A 297 27.29 -6.21 -17.69
CA THR A 297 28.50 -5.82 -16.93
C THR A 297 28.85 -4.39 -17.30
N PRO A 298 28.99 -3.45 -16.35
CA PRO A 298 29.46 -2.11 -16.69
C PRO A 298 30.87 -2.27 -17.27
N THR A 299 31.05 -1.78 -18.50
CA THR A 299 32.35 -1.70 -19.14
C THR A 299 33.26 -0.88 -18.23
N THR A 300 34.32 -1.50 -17.71
CA THR A 300 35.42 -0.79 -17.08
C THR A 300 36.10 0.06 -18.15
N THR A 301 35.64 1.29 -18.37
CA THR A 301 36.48 2.31 -18.98
C THR A 301 37.51 2.75 -17.93
N PRO A 302 38.81 2.72 -18.25
CA PRO A 302 39.83 3.19 -17.33
C PRO A 302 39.64 4.68 -17.06
N THR A 303 39.94 5.08 -15.82
CA THR A 303 39.96 6.45 -15.33
C THR A 303 40.87 7.31 -16.19
N GLU A 304 40.31 7.97 -17.22
CA GLU A 304 41.03 8.99 -17.97
C GLU A 304 40.67 10.35 -17.36
N VAL A 305 41.67 10.96 -16.71
CA VAL A 305 41.60 12.31 -16.17
C VAL A 305 41.53 13.28 -17.36
N VAL A 306 40.33 13.74 -17.71
CA VAL A 306 40.14 14.80 -18.71
C VAL A 306 39.69 16.08 -18.02
N ALA A 307 40.46 17.14 -18.27
CA ALA A 307 40.27 18.50 -17.77
C ALA A 307 38.89 19.12 -18.12
N PRO A 308 38.41 20.11 -17.35
CA PRO A 308 37.06 20.64 -17.53
C PRO A 308 36.99 21.49 -18.80
N THR A 309 36.43 20.92 -19.86
CA THR A 309 36.02 21.64 -21.07
C THR A 309 34.52 21.91 -20.93
N PRO A 310 34.01 23.13 -21.23
CA PRO A 310 32.64 23.50 -20.94
C PRO A 310 31.65 22.59 -21.70
N LEU A 311 30.84 21.88 -20.92
CA LEU A 311 29.77 21.02 -21.40
C LEU A 311 28.81 21.82 -22.27
N SER A 312 28.78 21.47 -23.56
CA SER A 312 27.60 21.71 -24.39
C SER A 312 26.41 20.96 -23.77
N PRO A 313 25.18 21.50 -23.86
CA PRO A 313 24.03 20.96 -23.16
C PRO A 313 23.60 19.64 -23.80
N THR A 314 24.18 18.53 -23.35
CA THR A 314 23.58 17.22 -23.55
C THR A 314 22.30 17.18 -22.73
N THR A 315 21.18 17.29 -23.45
CA THR A 315 19.81 16.96 -23.06
C THR A 315 19.71 16.09 -21.81
N GLY A 316 19.52 16.74 -20.65
CA GLY A 316 19.09 16.05 -19.45
C GLY A 316 17.75 15.40 -19.75
N THR A 317 17.68 14.08 -19.61
CA THR A 317 16.43 13.33 -19.73
C THR A 317 15.43 13.90 -18.73
N ASP A 318 14.43 14.65 -19.22
CA ASP A 318 13.28 15.09 -18.45
C ASP A 318 12.59 13.87 -17.85
N ARG A 319 12.89 13.60 -16.58
CA ARG A 319 12.22 12.53 -15.83
C ARG A 319 10.77 12.93 -15.66
N LEU A 320 9.84 12.04 -16.05
CA LEU A 320 8.42 12.28 -15.90
C LEU A 320 8.13 12.61 -14.42
N SER A 321 7.67 13.85 -14.20
CA SER A 321 7.34 14.38 -12.87
C SER A 321 5.85 14.71 -12.84
N LEU A 322 5.18 14.34 -11.76
CA LEU A 322 3.79 14.70 -11.52
C LEU A 322 3.76 16.14 -11.04
N GLN A 323 3.06 17.02 -11.78
CA GLN A 323 2.83 18.37 -11.28
C GLN A 323 1.80 18.32 -10.14
N PRO A 324 2.13 18.84 -8.95
CA PRO A 324 1.22 18.82 -7.82
C PRO A 324 0.01 19.72 -8.09
N GLY A 325 -1.18 19.25 -7.70
CA GLY A 325 -2.41 20.01 -7.80
C GLY A 325 -2.51 21.07 -6.70
N HIS A 326 -3.22 22.18 -6.98
CA HIS A 326 -3.48 23.20 -5.96
C HIS A 326 -4.94 23.14 -5.50
N ILE A 327 -5.17 23.07 -4.19
CA ILE A 327 -6.53 23.03 -3.59
C ILE A 327 -7.35 24.27 -3.98
N ARG A 328 -6.70 25.41 -4.21
CA ARG A 328 -7.36 26.66 -4.64
C ARG A 328 -7.74 26.69 -6.13
N GLN A 329 -7.25 25.73 -6.92
CA GLN A 329 -7.46 25.66 -8.36
C GLN A 329 -8.06 24.27 -8.70
N PRO A 330 -9.40 24.13 -8.70
CA PRO A 330 -10.04 22.82 -8.79
C PRO A 330 -9.69 22.06 -10.09
N LEU A 331 -9.48 22.78 -11.20
CA LEU A 331 -9.10 22.17 -12.47
C LEU A 331 -7.70 21.54 -12.42
N THR A 332 -6.73 22.18 -11.76
CA THR A 332 -5.39 21.61 -11.63
C THR A 332 -5.40 20.42 -10.69
N LEU A 333 -6.23 20.45 -9.65
CA LEU A 333 -6.43 19.31 -8.75
C LEU A 333 -7.01 18.08 -9.48
N ILE A 334 -8.03 18.27 -10.32
CA ILE A 334 -8.60 17.19 -11.15
C ILE A 334 -7.56 16.64 -12.11
N ALA A 335 -6.81 17.51 -12.79
CA ALA A 335 -5.75 17.10 -13.72
C ALA A 335 -4.64 16.31 -13.01
N SER A 336 -4.19 16.76 -11.84
CA SER A 336 -3.17 16.05 -11.05
C SER A 336 -3.69 14.73 -10.49
N SER A 337 -4.98 14.66 -10.14
CA SER A 337 -5.63 13.40 -9.72
C SER A 337 -5.68 12.39 -10.86
N ALA A 338 -6.02 12.85 -12.08
CA ALA A 338 -5.97 12.00 -13.27
C ALA A 338 -4.52 11.54 -13.55
N ARG A 339 -3.54 12.44 -13.49
CA ARG A 339 -2.12 12.08 -13.66
C ARG A 339 -1.67 11.05 -12.62
N PHE A 340 -2.07 11.19 -11.35
CA PHE A 340 -1.77 10.21 -10.31
C PHE A 340 -2.35 8.81 -10.60
N LEU A 341 -3.53 8.73 -11.24
CA LEU A 341 -4.22 7.46 -11.55
C LEU A 341 -3.78 6.83 -12.88
N PHE A 342 -3.35 7.61 -13.85
CA PHE A 342 -3.09 7.14 -15.22
C PHE A 342 -1.61 7.18 -15.63
N LEU A 343 -0.70 7.67 -14.77
CA LEU A 343 0.74 7.67 -15.03
C LEU A 343 1.49 6.73 -14.07
N PRO A 344 2.55 6.03 -14.52
CA PRO A 344 3.12 6.03 -15.87
C PRO A 344 2.14 5.46 -16.91
N SER A 345 2.37 5.71 -18.19
CA SER A 345 1.50 5.21 -19.27
C SER A 345 2.32 4.46 -20.32
N PRO A 346 1.84 3.33 -20.85
CA PRO A 346 2.56 2.55 -21.87
C PRO A 346 2.65 3.26 -23.22
N PHE A 347 1.92 4.38 -23.38
CA PHE A 347 1.90 5.16 -24.62
C PHE A 347 2.88 6.34 -24.63
N ILE A 348 3.60 6.58 -23.53
CA ILE A 348 4.57 7.67 -23.41
C ILE A 348 5.90 7.13 -22.91
N ASP A 349 6.99 7.83 -23.19
CA ASP A 349 8.25 7.57 -22.50
C ASP A 349 8.16 8.13 -21.08
N ASN A 350 8.21 7.24 -20.09
CA ASN A 350 8.12 7.60 -18.68
C ASN A 350 9.48 8.02 -18.10
N GLY A 351 10.55 8.03 -18.89
CA GLY A 351 11.87 8.51 -18.50
C GLY A 351 12.77 7.45 -17.83
N SER A 352 12.30 6.20 -17.72
CA SER A 352 13.10 5.07 -17.25
C SER A 352 12.60 3.75 -17.84
N LYS A 353 13.52 2.83 -18.17
CA LYS A 353 13.18 1.47 -18.65
C LYS A 353 12.29 0.72 -17.67
N PHE A 354 12.56 0.83 -16.36
CA PHE A 354 11.73 0.19 -15.34
C PHE A 354 10.33 0.80 -15.24
N GLN A 355 10.21 2.13 -15.42
CA GLN A 355 8.90 2.78 -15.43
C GLN A 355 8.12 2.44 -16.71
N ASN A 356 8.78 2.33 -17.86
CA ASN A 356 8.16 1.89 -19.11
C ASN A 356 7.69 0.43 -19.02
N ILE A 357 8.47 -0.48 -18.45
CA ILE A 357 8.05 -1.87 -18.20
C ILE A 357 6.91 -1.90 -17.17
N GLY A 358 7.04 -1.15 -16.08
CA GLY A 358 6.01 -1.05 -15.04
C GLY A 358 4.69 -0.51 -15.56
N SER A 359 4.72 0.41 -16.54
CA SER A 359 3.51 1.01 -17.13
C SER A 359 2.56 0.02 -17.79
N PHE A 360 3.00 -1.21 -18.10
CA PHE A 360 2.09 -2.24 -18.61
C PHE A 360 1.10 -2.74 -17.56
N GLU A 361 1.39 -2.58 -16.27
CA GLU A 361 0.45 -2.96 -15.21
C GLU A 361 -0.78 -2.04 -15.16
N GLU A 362 -0.67 -0.85 -15.76
CA GLU A 362 -1.73 0.15 -15.86
C GLU A 362 -2.97 -0.36 -16.59
N PHE A 363 -2.80 -1.26 -17.55
CA PHE A 363 -3.95 -1.87 -18.24
C PHE A 363 -4.88 -2.58 -17.25
N ILE A 364 -4.32 -3.21 -16.22
CA ILE A 364 -5.10 -3.87 -15.17
C ILE A 364 -5.77 -2.80 -14.29
N TRP A 365 -5.06 -1.76 -13.90
CA TRP A 365 -5.62 -0.64 -13.12
C TRP A 365 -6.77 0.05 -13.84
N TRP A 366 -6.62 0.36 -15.13
CA TRP A 366 -7.69 0.99 -15.93
C TRP A 366 -8.89 0.07 -16.06
N GLY A 367 -8.67 -1.24 -16.23
CA GLY A 367 -9.74 -2.23 -16.19
C GLY A 367 -10.51 -2.22 -14.87
N LEU A 368 -9.80 -2.12 -13.73
CA LEU A 368 -10.42 -2.00 -12.40
C LEU A 368 -11.19 -0.68 -12.24
N TYR A 369 -10.68 0.43 -12.77
CA TYR A 369 -11.35 1.73 -12.70
C TYR A 369 -12.62 1.76 -13.55
N ILE A 370 -12.58 1.20 -14.76
CA ILE A 370 -13.75 1.05 -15.62
C ILE A 370 -14.80 0.17 -14.94
N LEU A 371 -14.37 -0.95 -14.35
CA LEU A 371 -15.24 -1.85 -13.58
C LEU A 371 -15.93 -1.11 -12.43
N LEU A 372 -15.16 -0.36 -11.65
CA LEU A 372 -15.67 0.44 -10.54
C LEU A 372 -16.67 1.50 -11.02
N GLY A 373 -16.35 2.22 -12.11
CA GLY A 373 -17.25 3.19 -12.73
C GLY A 373 -18.57 2.58 -13.16
N PHE A 374 -18.53 1.38 -13.77
CA PHE A 374 -19.73 0.63 -14.13
C PHE A 374 -20.54 0.21 -12.89
N MET A 375 -19.89 -0.24 -11.83
CA MET A 375 -20.56 -0.63 -10.58
C MET A 375 -21.21 0.57 -9.89
N ILE A 376 -20.52 1.71 -9.81
CA ILE A 376 -21.07 2.98 -9.31
C ILE A 376 -22.30 3.38 -10.14
N PHE A 377 -22.19 3.35 -11.47
CA PHE A 377 -23.30 3.67 -12.37
C PHE A 377 -24.51 2.74 -12.14
N LYS A 378 -24.29 1.42 -12.02
CA LYS A 378 -25.35 0.45 -11.72
C LYS A 378 -25.99 0.72 -10.35
N LEU A 379 -25.19 1.06 -9.34
CA LEU A 379 -25.66 1.38 -7.99
C LEU A 379 -26.57 2.61 -8.01
N ILE A 380 -26.14 3.68 -8.68
CA ILE A 380 -26.93 4.91 -8.86
C ILE A 380 -28.23 4.62 -9.61
N ARG A 381 -28.17 3.88 -10.73
CA ARG A 381 -29.34 3.56 -11.55
C ARG A 381 -30.36 2.68 -10.82
N SER A 382 -29.88 1.71 -10.03
CA SER A 382 -30.75 0.76 -9.32
C SER A 382 -31.35 1.31 -8.02
N ARG A 383 -31.01 2.55 -7.62
CA ARG A 383 -31.45 3.19 -6.35
C ARG A 383 -31.29 2.27 -5.13
N ARG A 384 -30.30 1.38 -5.16
CA ARG A 384 -30.03 0.48 -4.06
C ARG A 384 -29.49 1.25 -2.85
N LYS A 385 -29.80 0.74 -1.66
CA LYS A 385 -29.19 1.25 -0.44
C LYS A 385 -27.69 0.98 -0.50
N VAL A 386 -26.92 2.04 -0.35
CA VAL A 386 -25.47 1.97 -0.29
C VAL A 386 -25.07 1.43 1.08
N ASP A 387 -24.22 0.41 1.12
CA ASP A 387 -23.70 -0.16 2.37
C ASP A 387 -22.50 0.67 2.90
N ASP A 388 -22.22 0.54 4.20
CA ASP A 388 -21.18 1.28 4.92
C ASP A 388 -19.82 1.08 4.29
N LEU A 389 -19.54 -0.16 3.88
CA LEU A 389 -18.27 -0.50 3.30
C LEU A 389 -18.04 0.30 2.02
N PHE A 390 -19.07 0.45 1.18
CA PHE A 390 -19.00 1.26 -0.03
C PHE A 390 -18.81 2.75 0.28
N ILE A 391 -19.59 3.29 1.23
CA ILE A 391 -19.50 4.72 1.61
C ILE A 391 -18.08 5.03 2.12
N TRP A 392 -17.59 4.24 3.09
CA TRP A 392 -16.25 4.42 3.65
C TRP A 392 -15.16 4.24 2.58
N ALA A 393 -15.22 3.18 1.78
CA ALA A 393 -14.17 2.91 0.78
C ALA A 393 -14.15 3.97 -0.33
N SER A 394 -15.32 4.46 -0.76
CA SER A 394 -15.43 5.53 -1.76
C SER A 394 -14.89 6.85 -1.22
N THR A 395 -15.32 7.25 -0.01
CA THR A 395 -14.86 8.49 0.63
C THR A 395 -13.37 8.47 0.92
N PHE A 396 -12.85 7.36 1.46
CA PHE A 396 -11.42 7.17 1.68
C PHE A 396 -10.65 7.28 0.36
N SER A 397 -11.10 6.59 -0.71
CA SER A 397 -10.42 6.61 -2.01
C SER A 397 -10.37 8.01 -2.60
N ILE A 398 -11.47 8.78 -2.52
CA ILE A 398 -11.53 10.17 -2.99
C ILE A 398 -10.54 11.04 -2.21
N PHE A 399 -10.56 11.00 -0.88
CA PHE A 399 -9.64 11.79 -0.07
C PHE A 399 -8.19 11.40 -0.30
N PHE A 400 -7.90 10.11 -0.47
CA PHE A 400 -6.56 9.62 -0.77
C PHE A 400 -6.07 10.10 -2.13
N ILE A 401 -6.89 9.98 -3.18
CA ILE A 401 -6.53 10.46 -4.53
C ILE A 401 -6.27 11.97 -4.52
N ILE A 402 -7.13 12.76 -3.88
CA ILE A 402 -6.96 14.21 -3.75
C ILE A 402 -5.67 14.53 -2.98
N PHE A 403 -5.44 13.85 -1.86
CA PHE A 403 -4.25 14.06 -1.05
C PHE A 403 -2.97 13.72 -1.84
N SER A 404 -2.93 12.55 -2.47
CA SER A 404 -1.80 12.12 -3.31
C SER A 404 -1.60 13.03 -4.52
N ALA A 405 -2.65 13.57 -5.13
CA ALA A 405 -2.53 14.53 -6.23
C ALA A 405 -1.86 15.86 -5.81
N VAL A 406 -1.96 16.22 -4.53
CA VAL A 406 -1.35 17.43 -3.97
C VAL A 406 0.09 17.18 -3.51
N THR A 407 0.40 15.98 -3.00
CA THR A 407 1.67 15.70 -2.32
C THR A 407 2.66 14.89 -3.16
N GLU A 408 2.20 14.06 -4.09
CA GLU A 408 3.06 13.17 -4.87
C GLU A 408 3.54 13.80 -6.16
N ILE A 409 4.86 13.98 -6.24
CA ILE A 409 5.54 14.56 -7.40
C ILE A 409 6.33 13.47 -8.15
N ASN A 410 6.72 12.39 -7.47
CA ASN A 410 7.51 11.31 -8.05
C ASN A 410 6.60 10.17 -8.56
N VAL A 411 6.72 9.84 -9.85
CA VAL A 411 5.94 8.76 -10.50
C VAL A 411 6.19 7.39 -9.88
N GLY A 412 7.42 7.09 -9.43
CA GLY A 412 7.73 5.84 -8.74
C GLY A 412 7.06 5.75 -7.36
N THR A 413 7.04 6.85 -6.61
CA THR A 413 6.31 6.92 -5.33
C THR A 413 4.80 6.84 -5.56
N ALA A 414 4.29 7.45 -6.63
CA ALA A 414 2.88 7.39 -7.00
C ALA A 414 2.42 5.96 -7.34
N LEU A 415 3.20 5.20 -8.12
CA LEU A 415 2.94 3.77 -8.37
C LEU A 415 2.82 2.97 -7.08
N ARG A 416 3.78 3.15 -6.16
CA ARG A 416 3.76 2.49 -4.86
C ARG A 416 2.56 2.92 -4.03
N HIS A 417 2.25 4.22 -3.96
CA HIS A 417 1.13 4.71 -3.17
C HIS A 417 -0.22 4.33 -3.76
N ARG A 418 -0.34 4.18 -5.07
CA ARG A 418 -1.57 3.68 -5.71
C ARG A 418 -1.95 2.29 -5.22
N SER A 419 -1.00 1.43 -4.86
CA SER A 419 -1.33 0.11 -4.31
C SER A 419 -2.13 0.18 -3.00
N ILE A 420 -2.12 1.32 -2.30
CA ILE A 420 -2.96 1.55 -1.11
C ILE A 420 -4.46 1.54 -1.46
N LEU A 421 -4.83 1.91 -2.70
CA LEU A 421 -6.22 1.88 -3.18
C LEU A 421 -6.75 0.46 -3.40
N LEU A 422 -5.89 -0.55 -3.36
CA LEU A 422 -6.25 -1.94 -3.61
C LEU A 422 -7.35 -2.45 -2.68
N ILE A 423 -7.18 -2.30 -1.36
CA ILE A 423 -8.14 -2.78 -0.37
C ILE A 423 -9.47 -1.99 -0.45
N PRO A 424 -9.48 -0.64 -0.53
CA PRO A 424 -10.70 0.12 -0.79
C PRO A 424 -11.43 -0.27 -2.08
N ILE A 425 -10.72 -0.50 -3.18
CA ILE A 425 -11.33 -0.94 -4.45
C ILE A 425 -11.99 -2.31 -4.29
N LEU A 426 -11.29 -3.27 -3.68
CA LEU A 426 -11.86 -4.60 -3.41
C LEU A 426 -13.06 -4.52 -2.46
N ALA A 427 -13.03 -3.64 -1.46
CA ALA A 427 -14.14 -3.36 -0.57
C ALA A 427 -15.37 -2.79 -1.30
N MET A 428 -15.17 -1.84 -2.23
CA MET A 428 -16.24 -1.34 -3.10
C MET A 428 -16.80 -2.45 -4.00
N ILE A 429 -15.92 -3.29 -4.57
CA ILE A 429 -16.34 -4.43 -5.39
C ILE A 429 -17.20 -5.40 -4.58
N LEU A 430 -16.80 -5.75 -3.35
CA LEU A 430 -17.59 -6.59 -2.44
C LEU A 430 -18.96 -5.97 -2.15
N SER A 431 -18.98 -4.70 -1.80
CA SER A 431 -20.20 -4.01 -1.38
C SER A 431 -21.20 -3.77 -2.51
N ALA A 432 -20.74 -3.62 -3.76
CA ALA A 432 -21.61 -3.42 -4.91
C ALA A 432 -22.05 -4.72 -5.63
N GLN A 433 -21.71 -5.90 -5.09
CA GLN A 433 -22.27 -7.16 -5.61
C GLN A 433 -23.75 -7.29 -5.25
N GLU A 434 -24.52 -7.89 -6.15
CA GLU A 434 -25.90 -8.28 -5.82
C GLU A 434 -25.83 -9.57 -5.01
N PRO A 435 -26.62 -9.71 -3.92
CA PRO A 435 -26.82 -11.03 -3.33
C PRO A 435 -27.34 -11.93 -4.45
N SER A 436 -26.74 -13.10 -4.64
CA SER A 436 -27.22 -14.04 -5.65
C SER A 436 -28.66 -14.38 -5.30
N GLU A 437 -29.59 -14.13 -6.21
CA GLU A 437 -30.89 -14.79 -6.14
C GLU A 437 -30.59 -16.30 -6.17
N GLU A 438 -30.89 -17.00 -5.09
CA GLU A 438 -30.89 -18.46 -5.07
C GLU A 438 -31.83 -18.91 -6.19
N VAL A 439 -31.28 -19.48 -7.27
CA VAL A 439 -32.04 -20.14 -8.34
C VAL A 439 -32.43 -21.54 -7.88
#